data_AF-A0A0A7EB52-F1
#
_entry.id   AF-A0A0A7EB52-F1
#
_cell.length_a   1.000
_cell.length_b   1.000
_cell.length_c   1.000
_cell.angle_alpha   90.00
_cell.angle_beta   90.00
_cell.angle_gamma   90.00
#
_symmetry.space_group_name_H-M   'P 1'
#
loop_
_entity.id
_entity.type
_entity.pdbx_description
1 polymer ?
#
loop_
_entity_poly.entity_id
_entity_poly.type
_entity_poly.pdbx_seq_one_letter_code
_entity_poly.pdbx_strand_id
1 'polypeptide(L)'
;GQRELIIGDRQTGKTAVATDTILNQKGKNVICVYVAIGQKASSIAQVVNTLQDRGALDYTIIVAATADSPATLQYLAPYTGAALAEYFMYTGQHTLVIYDDLSKQAQAYREMSLLLRRPPGREAYPGDVFYLHSRLLERAAKLNDKL
;
A
#
# COMPACT_ATOMS: atom_id res chain seq x y z
N GLY A 1 6.42 -9.36 10.43
CA GLY A 1 6.04 -9.66 9.05
C GLY A 1 4.79 -10.50 8.95
N GLN A 2 3.72 -10.13 9.67
CA GLN A 2 2.38 -10.67 9.43
C GLN A 2 1.68 -9.82 8.36
N ARG A 3 0.67 -10.38 7.69
CA ARG A 3 -0.16 -9.70 6.71
C ARG A 3 -1.59 -9.70 7.23
N GLU A 4 -2.11 -8.52 7.57
CA GLU A 4 -3.42 -8.37 8.20
C GLU A 4 -4.34 -7.54 7.30
N LEU A 5 -5.51 -8.08 6.96
CA LEU A 5 -6.44 -7.44 6.04
C LEU A 5 -7.40 -6.52 6.81
N ILE A 6 -7.44 -5.25 6.41
CA ILE A 6 -8.47 -4.30 6.86
C ILE A 6 -9.52 -4.19 5.74
N ILE A 7 -10.68 -4.83 5.95
CA ILE A 7 -11.79 -4.87 4.98
C ILE A 7 -13.07 -4.30 5.59
N GLY A 8 -13.91 -3.71 4.75
CA GLY A 8 -15.20 -3.15 5.12
C GLY A 8 -15.66 -2.11 4.10
N ASP A 9 -16.90 -1.65 4.25
CA ASP A 9 -17.52 -0.69 3.34
C ASP A 9 -16.85 0.69 3.37
N ARG A 10 -17.23 1.54 2.43
CA ARG A 10 -16.74 2.92 2.40
C ARG A 10 -17.12 3.63 3.71
N GLN A 11 -16.23 4.51 4.20
CA GLN A 11 -16.45 5.32 5.42
C GLN A 11 -16.59 4.53 6.73
N THR A 12 -16.14 3.28 6.80
CA THR A 12 -16.11 2.49 8.05
C THR A 12 -14.84 2.69 8.90
N GLY A 13 -14.02 3.70 8.60
CA GLY A 13 -12.81 4.01 9.40
C GLY A 13 -11.55 3.25 9.03
N LYS A 14 -11.50 2.53 7.90
CA LYS A 14 -10.32 1.76 7.46
C LYS A 14 -9.01 2.58 7.45
N THR A 15 -9.03 3.75 6.80
CA THR A 15 -7.86 4.64 6.75
C THR A 15 -7.50 5.19 8.13
N ALA A 16 -8.50 5.45 9.00
CA ALA A 16 -8.26 5.93 10.36
C ALA A 16 -7.49 4.88 11.19
N VAL A 17 -7.92 3.61 11.14
CA VAL A 17 -7.21 2.49 11.78
C VAL A 17 -5.77 2.40 11.26
N ALA A 18 -5.59 2.52 9.95
CA ALA A 18 -4.26 2.47 9.33
C ALA A 18 -3.35 3.62 9.78
N THR A 19 -3.85 4.86 9.79
CA THR A 19 -3.10 6.03 10.26
C THR A 19 -2.80 5.96 11.75
N ASP A 20 -3.76 5.55 12.58
CA ASP A 20 -3.54 5.39 14.02
C ASP A 20 -2.51 4.30 14.32
N THR A 21 -2.44 3.25 13.49
CA THR A 21 -1.41 2.22 13.59
C THR A 21 -0.01 2.79 13.34
N ILE A 22 0.15 3.69 12.35
CA ILE A 22 1.40 4.42 12.10
C ILE A 22 1.76 5.31 13.28
N LEU A 23 0.81 6.09 13.80
CA LEU A 23 1.02 6.97 14.94
C LEU A 23 1.49 6.20 16.18
N ASN A 24 0.92 5.00 16.39
CA ASN A 24 1.30 4.13 17.50
C ASN A 24 2.70 3.49 17.33
N GLN A 25 3.39 3.68 16.20
CA GLN A 25 4.79 3.23 16.04
C GLN A 25 5.83 4.22 16.60
N LYS A 26 5.40 5.39 17.08
CA LYS A 26 6.28 6.41 17.64
C LYS A 26 7.16 5.83 18.76
N GLY A 27 8.48 5.98 18.63
CA GLY A 27 9.46 5.48 19.60
C GLY A 27 9.70 3.96 19.56
N LYS A 28 9.07 3.22 18.65
CA LYS A 28 9.22 1.74 18.54
C LYS A 28 10.26 1.29 17.51
N ASN A 29 10.96 2.24 16.89
CA ASN A 29 11.95 1.97 15.84
C ASN A 29 11.39 1.14 14.67
N VAL A 30 10.18 1.51 14.22
CA VAL A 30 9.50 0.89 13.07
C VAL A 30 9.35 1.93 11.97
N ILE A 31 9.97 1.69 10.82
CA ILE A 31 9.80 2.55 9.65
C ILE A 31 8.46 2.26 8.99
N CYS A 32 7.64 3.30 8.79
CA CYS A 32 6.32 3.17 8.20
C CYS A 32 6.34 3.57 6.72
N VAL A 33 5.56 2.88 5.90
CA VAL A 33 5.35 3.20 4.49
C VAL A 33 3.85 3.21 4.22
N TYR A 34 3.29 4.37 3.87
CA TYR A 34 1.88 4.50 3.51
C TYR A 34 1.76 4.72 2.00
N VAL A 35 1.10 3.78 1.32
CA VAL A 35 0.92 3.78 -0.13
C VAL A 35 -0.51 4.16 -0.47
N ALA A 36 -0.72 5.38 -0.96
CA ALA A 36 -2.01 5.84 -1.46
C ALA A 36 -2.16 5.50 -2.94
N ILE A 37 -3.19 4.71 -3.28
CA ILE A 37 -3.46 4.18 -4.62
C ILE A 37 -4.84 4.66 -5.05
N GLY A 38 -4.91 5.45 -6.12
CA GLY A 38 -6.16 5.97 -6.66
C GLY A 38 -6.96 6.85 -5.68
N GLN A 39 -6.31 7.41 -4.66
CA GLN A 39 -6.96 8.28 -3.68
C GLN A 39 -7.03 9.72 -4.18
N LYS A 40 -8.00 10.48 -3.66
CA LYS A 40 -8.08 11.93 -3.94
C LYS A 40 -6.87 12.62 -3.32
N ALA A 41 -6.26 13.56 -4.04
CA ALA A 41 -5.13 14.35 -3.54
C ALA A 41 -5.44 15.03 -2.19
N SER A 42 -6.67 15.54 -2.02
CA SER A 42 -7.11 16.15 -0.76
C SER A 42 -7.17 15.16 0.41
N SER A 43 -7.56 13.91 0.18
CA SER A 43 -7.56 12.86 1.21
C SER A 43 -6.13 12.48 1.61
N ILE A 44 -5.20 12.42 0.65
CA ILE A 44 -3.78 12.19 0.94
C ILE A 44 -3.20 13.35 1.76
N ALA A 45 -3.49 14.59 1.37
CA ALA A 45 -3.04 15.78 2.10
C ALA A 45 -3.53 15.77 3.56
N GLN A 46 -4.78 15.34 3.82
CA GLN A 46 -5.29 15.17 5.18
C GLN A 46 -4.49 14.14 5.99
N VAL A 47 -4.11 13.01 5.38
CA VAL A 47 -3.26 12.00 6.03
C VAL A 47 -1.86 12.58 6.32
N VAL A 48 -1.24 13.23 5.35
CA VAL A 48 0.08 13.86 5.52
C VAL A 48 0.07 14.88 6.65
N ASN A 49 -0.90 15.79 6.68
CA ASN A 49 -1.04 16.78 7.74
C ASN A 49 -1.23 16.10 9.11
N THR A 50 -2.08 15.07 9.19
CA THR A 50 -2.30 14.32 10.44
C THR A 50 -1.00 13.69 10.95
N LEU A 51 -0.20 13.10 10.06
CA LEU A 51 1.09 12.50 10.41
C LEU A 51 2.12 13.57 10.78
N GLN A 52 2.13 14.72 10.10
CA GLN A 52 3.02 15.83 10.42
C GLN A 52 2.71 16.45 11.79
N ASP A 53 1.45 16.81 12.02
CA ASP A 53 1.00 17.46 13.26
C ASP A 53 1.24 16.58 14.50
N ARG A 54 1.20 15.26 14.33
CA ARG A 54 1.45 14.29 15.42
C ARG A 54 2.90 13.81 15.50
N GLY A 55 3.78 14.34 14.65
CA GLY A 55 5.22 14.03 14.62
C GLY A 55 5.51 12.59 14.23
N ALA A 56 4.77 12.07 13.25
CA ALA A 56 4.93 10.73 12.68
C ALA A 56 5.54 10.73 11.26
N LEU A 57 5.59 11.89 10.60
CA LEU A 57 6.15 12.01 9.27
C LEU A 57 7.67 11.70 9.24
N ASP A 58 8.39 11.98 10.32
CA ASP A 58 9.83 11.75 10.44
C ASP A 58 10.25 10.27 10.26
N TYR A 59 9.33 9.33 10.53
CA TYR A 59 9.56 7.89 10.37
C TYR A 59 8.61 7.25 9.34
N THR A 60 7.90 8.05 8.55
CA THR A 60 6.91 7.55 7.59
C THR A 60 7.21 8.03 6.17
N ILE A 61 7.35 7.09 5.25
CA ILE A 61 7.45 7.36 3.81
C ILE A 61 6.07 7.31 3.18
N ILE A 62 5.72 8.32 2.38
CA ILE A 62 4.45 8.38 1.64
C ILE A 62 4.72 8.11 0.16
N VAL A 63 4.10 7.06 -0.38
CA VAL A 63 4.06 6.78 -1.82
C VAL A 63 2.66 7.12 -2.31
N ALA A 64 2.54 8.04 -3.26
CA ALA A 64 1.24 8.51 -3.75
C ALA A 64 1.11 8.31 -5.26
N ALA A 65 0.12 7.52 -5.67
CA ALA A 65 -0.44 7.53 -7.01
C ALA A 65 -1.92 7.94 -6.89
N THR A 66 -2.20 9.21 -7.15
CA THR A 66 -3.52 9.82 -6.98
C THR A 66 -4.54 9.30 -7.99
N ALA A 67 -5.83 9.60 -7.78
CA ALA A 67 -6.92 9.18 -8.66
C ALA A 67 -6.78 9.67 -10.13
N ASP A 68 -6.10 10.79 -10.34
CA ASP A 68 -5.78 11.37 -11.66
C ASP A 68 -4.47 10.84 -12.26
N SER A 69 -3.70 10.05 -11.50
CA SER A 69 -2.50 9.38 -12.02
C SER A 69 -2.87 8.28 -13.02
N PRO A 70 -2.05 8.04 -14.06
CA PRO A 70 -2.25 6.92 -14.99
C PRO A 70 -2.38 5.56 -14.29
N ALA A 71 -3.18 4.66 -14.87
CA ALA A 71 -3.39 3.31 -14.35
C ALA A 71 -2.08 2.54 -14.11
N THR A 72 -1.04 2.78 -14.93
CA THR A 72 0.29 2.19 -14.77
C THR A 72 0.97 2.59 -13.45
N LEU A 73 0.87 3.86 -13.05
CA LEU A 73 1.42 4.35 -11.78
C LEU A 73 0.62 3.81 -10.59
N GLN A 74 -0.72 3.79 -10.68
CA GLN A 74 -1.57 3.20 -9.63
C GLN A 74 -1.28 1.70 -9.45
N TYR A 75 -1.07 0.97 -10.55
CA TYR A 75 -0.70 -0.45 -10.53
C TYR A 75 0.67 -0.68 -9.87
N LEU A 76 1.68 0.16 -10.15
CA LEU A 76 3.05 -0.01 -9.65
C LEU A 76 3.26 0.50 -8.22
N ALA A 77 2.47 1.48 -7.76
CA ALA A 77 2.68 2.12 -6.45
C ALA A 77 2.84 1.14 -5.27
N PRO A 78 2.05 0.05 -5.16
CA PRO A 78 2.23 -0.93 -4.09
C PRO A 78 3.56 -1.65 -4.15
N TYR A 79 4.05 -1.98 -5.35
CA TYR A 79 5.36 -2.62 -5.52
C TYR A 79 6.51 -1.69 -5.12
N THR A 80 6.37 -0.40 -5.41
CA THR A 80 7.31 0.65 -4.97
C THR A 80 7.34 0.76 -3.44
N GLY A 81 6.16 0.83 -2.79
CA GLY A 81 6.08 0.87 -1.34
C GLY A 81 6.67 -0.38 -0.67
N ALA A 82 6.40 -1.56 -1.23
CA ALA A 82 7.00 -2.81 -0.77
C ALA A 82 8.53 -2.79 -0.91
N ALA A 83 9.08 -2.31 -2.02
CA ALA A 83 10.53 -2.23 -2.22
C ALA A 83 11.21 -1.28 -1.23
N LEU A 84 10.57 -0.15 -0.91
CA LEU A 84 11.05 0.78 0.10
C LEU A 84 11.05 0.15 1.50
N ALA A 85 9.98 -0.57 1.87
CA ALA A 85 9.91 -1.28 3.14
C ALA A 85 10.95 -2.41 3.21
N GLU A 86 11.14 -3.16 2.13
CA GLU A 86 12.11 -4.24 2.03
C GLU A 86 13.54 -3.78 2.29
N TYR A 87 13.94 -2.58 1.81
CA TYR A 87 15.26 -2.03 2.10
C TYR A 87 15.55 -2.05 3.60
N PHE A 88 14.65 -1.49 4.41
CA PHE A 88 14.82 -1.46 5.85
C PHE A 88 14.76 -2.86 6.47
N MET A 89 13.86 -3.72 5.97
CA MET A 89 13.76 -5.12 6.40
C MET A 89 15.08 -5.89 6.20
N TYR A 90 15.71 -5.77 5.02
CA TYR A 90 16.99 -6.42 4.71
C TYR A 90 18.18 -5.78 5.42
N THR A 91 18.05 -4.54 5.90
CA THR A 91 19.05 -3.91 6.80
C THR A 91 18.84 -4.22 8.29
N GLY A 92 17.96 -5.18 8.61
CA GLY A 92 17.71 -5.61 9.98
C GLY A 92 16.74 -4.74 10.79
N GLN A 93 16.07 -3.78 10.16
CA GLN A 93 15.05 -2.95 10.81
C GLN A 93 13.65 -3.53 10.68
N HIS A 94 12.74 -3.10 11.55
CA HIS A 94 11.33 -3.44 11.47
C HIS A 94 10.56 -2.41 10.65
N THR A 95 9.62 -2.88 9.82
CA THR A 95 8.85 -2.03 8.92
C THR A 95 7.37 -2.34 8.98
N LEU A 96 6.55 -1.31 8.76
CA LEU A 96 5.12 -1.39 8.55
C LEU A 96 4.79 -0.79 7.18
N VAL A 97 4.15 -1.56 6.28
CA VAL A 97 3.66 -1.06 4.99
C VAL A 97 2.13 -1.16 4.94
N ILE A 98 1.48 -0.10 4.49
CA ILE A 98 0.03 0.01 4.33
C ILE A 98 -0.30 0.32 2.87
N TYR A 99 -1.23 -0.41 2.28
CA TYR A 99 -1.73 -0.19 0.92
C TYR A 99 -3.19 0.31 0.96
N ASP A 100 -3.43 1.55 0.55
CA ASP A 100 -4.74 2.22 0.55
C ASP A 100 -5.13 2.71 -0.86
N ASP A 101 -5.74 1.89 -1.72
CA ASP A 101 -6.16 0.52 -1.46
C ASP A 101 -5.91 -0.45 -2.64
N LEU A 102 -5.83 -1.74 -2.31
CA LEU A 102 -5.57 -2.81 -3.28
C LEU A 102 -6.76 -3.07 -4.23
N SER A 103 -7.98 -2.65 -3.87
CA SER A 103 -9.12 -2.73 -4.78
C SER A 103 -8.96 -1.78 -5.96
N LYS A 104 -8.49 -0.54 -5.72
CA LYS A 104 -8.15 0.41 -6.79
C LYS A 104 -6.93 -0.03 -7.59
N GLN A 105 -5.94 -0.69 -6.96
CA GLN A 105 -4.84 -1.32 -7.71
C GLN A 105 -5.36 -2.38 -8.68
N ALA A 106 -6.24 -3.27 -8.24
CA ALA A 106 -6.82 -4.31 -9.10
C ALA A 106 -7.65 -3.70 -10.24
N GLN A 107 -8.39 -2.62 -9.99
CA GLN A 107 -9.12 -1.89 -11.03
C GLN A 107 -8.19 -1.29 -12.08
N ALA A 108 -7.09 -0.66 -11.66
CA ALA A 108 -6.06 -0.16 -12.57
C ALA A 108 -5.41 -1.30 -13.38
N TYR A 109 -5.13 -2.44 -12.75
CA TYR A 109 -4.60 -3.63 -13.44
C TYR A 109 -5.57 -4.19 -14.48
N ARG A 110 -6.86 -4.19 -14.17
CA ARG A 110 -7.94 -4.56 -15.09
C ARG A 110 -7.99 -3.63 -16.28
N GLU A 111 -7.97 -2.32 -16.07
CA GLU A 111 -7.97 -1.32 -17.14
C GLU A 111 -6.81 -1.55 -18.12
N MET A 112 -5.58 -1.67 -17.61
CA MET A 112 -4.40 -1.97 -18.44
C MET A 112 -4.56 -3.28 -19.20
N SER A 113 -5.06 -4.33 -18.55
CA SER A 113 -5.21 -5.65 -19.17
C SER A 113 -6.23 -5.63 -20.32
N LEU A 114 -7.34 -4.90 -20.15
CA LEU A 114 -8.36 -4.75 -21.19
C LEU A 114 -7.84 -3.92 -22.38
N LEU A 115 -7.10 -2.84 -22.12
CA LEU A 115 -6.46 -2.04 -23.18
C LEU A 115 -5.48 -2.86 -24.00
N LEU A 116 -4.76 -3.80 -23.36
CA LEU A 116 -3.87 -4.75 -24.01
C LEU A 116 -4.60 -5.96 -24.63
N ARG A 117 -5.95 -5.96 -24.64
CA ARG A 117 -6.80 -7.04 -25.16
C ARG A 117 -6.50 -8.41 -24.55
N ARG A 118 -6.06 -8.44 -23.28
CA ARG A 118 -5.93 -9.71 -22.55
C ARG A 118 -7.33 -10.29 -22.29
N PRO A 119 -7.53 -11.62 -22.46
CA PRO A 119 -8.81 -12.24 -22.19
C PRO A 119 -9.28 -11.99 -20.73
N PRO A 120 -10.48 -11.43 -20.52
CA PRO A 120 -11.02 -11.22 -19.18
C PRO A 120 -11.71 -12.48 -18.64
N GLY A 121 -11.75 -12.60 -17.31
CA GLY A 121 -12.52 -13.60 -16.57
C GLY A 121 -13.65 -12.99 -15.75
N ARG A 122 -13.82 -13.46 -14.52
CA ARG A 122 -14.87 -12.99 -13.60
C ARG A 122 -14.75 -11.47 -13.36
N GLU A 123 -15.89 -10.78 -13.42
CA GLU A 123 -15.99 -9.31 -13.22
C GLU A 123 -15.02 -8.49 -14.12
N ALA A 124 -14.72 -9.05 -15.29
CA ALA A 124 -13.80 -8.54 -16.29
C ALA A 124 -12.33 -8.41 -15.85
N TYR A 125 -11.92 -8.99 -14.72
CA TYR A 125 -10.51 -9.02 -14.30
C TYR A 125 -9.70 -10.02 -15.14
N PRO A 126 -8.38 -9.78 -15.35
CA PRO A 126 -7.51 -10.75 -16.00
C PRO A 126 -7.33 -12.01 -15.13
N GLY A 127 -7.03 -13.14 -15.76
CA GLY A 127 -6.91 -14.44 -15.08
C GLY A 127 -5.83 -14.49 -13.98
N ASP A 128 -4.85 -13.59 -14.01
CA ASP A 128 -3.75 -13.50 -13.04
C ASP A 128 -3.95 -12.39 -11.99
N VAL A 129 -5.17 -11.87 -11.81
CA VAL A 129 -5.47 -10.87 -10.76
C VAL A 129 -5.16 -11.39 -9.34
N PHE A 130 -5.24 -12.70 -9.10
CA PHE A 130 -4.81 -13.30 -7.83
C PHE A 130 -3.27 -13.25 -7.69
N TYR A 131 -2.55 -13.47 -8.78
CA TYR A 131 -1.08 -13.42 -8.78
C TYR A 131 -0.55 -12.00 -8.50
N LEU A 132 -1.31 -10.97 -8.90
CA LEU A 132 -1.03 -9.57 -8.59
C LEU A 132 -0.80 -9.34 -7.08
N HIS A 133 -1.78 -9.70 -6.26
CA HIS A 133 -1.73 -9.42 -4.82
C HIS A 133 -0.94 -10.48 -4.05
N SER A 134 -0.97 -11.76 -4.46
CA SER A 134 -0.20 -12.80 -3.76
C SER A 134 1.31 -12.49 -3.79
N ARG A 135 1.89 -12.23 -4.97
CA ARG A 135 3.32 -11.91 -5.07
C ARG A 135 3.70 -10.60 -4.37
N LEU A 136 2.76 -9.65 -4.26
CA LEU A 136 2.98 -8.40 -3.53
C LEU A 136 3.01 -8.66 -2.02
N LEU A 137 2.02 -9.38 -1.50
CA LEU A 137 1.85 -9.57 -0.06
C LEU A 137 2.82 -10.62 0.49
N GLU A 138 3.25 -11.61 -0.29
CA GLU A 138 4.30 -12.56 0.10
C GLU A 138 5.67 -11.91 0.34
N ARG A 139 5.89 -10.67 -0.11
CA ARG A 139 7.09 -9.89 0.21
C ARG A 139 7.14 -9.42 1.67
N ALA A 140 5.98 -9.31 2.33
CA ALA A 140 5.92 -8.97 3.75
C ALA A 140 6.20 -10.23 4.60
N ALA A 141 7.42 -10.32 5.12
CA ALA A 141 7.90 -11.47 5.88
C ALA A 141 8.64 -11.06 7.15
N LYS A 142 9.04 -12.05 7.97
CA LYS A 142 10.03 -11.89 9.03
C LYS A 142 11.24 -12.74 8.62
N LEU A 143 12.36 -12.07 8.37
CA LEU A 143 13.62 -12.73 8.07
C LEU A 143 14.17 -13.41 9.31
N ASN A 144 14.90 -14.51 9.09
CA ASN A 144 15.71 -15.16 10.10
C ASN A 144 16.91 -14.27 10.45
N ASP A 145 17.40 -14.34 11.68
CA ASP A 145 18.50 -13.50 12.17
C ASP A 145 19.87 -13.85 11.54
N LYS A 146 19.93 -14.94 10.76
CA LYS A 146 21.13 -15.39 10.03
C LYS A 146 21.23 -14.88 8.58
N LEU A 147 20.20 -14.17 8.10
CA LEU A 147 20.12 -13.56 6.78
C LEU A 147 20.27 -12.05 6.92
#